data_AF-A0A9D7RR66-F1
#
_entry.id   AF-A0A9D7RR66-F1
#
_cell.length_a   1.000
_cell.length_b   1.000
_cell.length_c   1.000
_cell.angle_alpha   90.00
_cell.angle_beta   90.00
_cell.angle_gamma   90.00
#
_symmetry.space_group_name_H-M   'P 1'
#
loop_
_entity.id
_entity.type
_entity.pdbx_description
1 polymer ?
#
loop_
_entity_poly.entity_id
_entity_poly.type
_entity_poly.pdbx_seq_one_letter_code
_entity_poly.pdbx_strand_id
1 'polypeptide(L)'
;VPVEEGTDLISVRGFVGKPEFAKRSRGEQYFFVNQRYIRSNYLEHAVRKAYDELVTRENHPSWFLYIDGLDLAQIGMGIRQTKPARSSSVTTAWSMPSSMPPCAVR
;
A
#
# COMPACT_ATOMS: atom_id res chain seq x y z
N VAL A 1 5.70 -18.99 -3.18
CA VAL A 1 7.13 -19.28 -3.33
C VAL A 1 7.88 -18.12 -2.71
N PRO A 2 8.72 -18.34 -1.69
CA PRO A 2 9.54 -17.26 -1.13
C PRO A 2 10.59 -16.83 -2.16
N VAL A 3 10.87 -15.53 -2.22
CA VAL A 3 11.91 -14.92 -3.06
C VAL A 3 12.77 -14.06 -2.15
N GLU A 4 14.08 -14.29 -2.16
CA GLU A 4 15.05 -13.52 -1.39
C GLU A 4 16.29 -13.36 -2.25
N GLU A 5 16.57 -12.11 -2.65
CA GLU A 5 17.68 -11.74 -3.50
C GLU A 5 18.34 -10.49 -2.89
N GLY A 6 19.61 -10.59 -2.54
CA GLY A 6 20.38 -9.53 -1.91
C GLY A 6 21.59 -9.14 -2.74
N THR A 7 21.75 -7.85 -2.99
CA THR A 7 22.99 -7.22 -3.48
C THR A 7 23.48 -6.25 -2.42
N ASP A 8 24.77 -5.89 -2.42
CA ASP A 8 25.41 -5.01 -1.43
C ASP A 8 24.68 -3.66 -1.21
N LEU A 9 23.88 -3.22 -2.19
CA LEU A 9 23.14 -1.95 -2.16
C LEU A 9 21.63 -2.14 -1.95
N ILE A 10 21.04 -3.28 -2.35
CA ILE A 10 19.58 -3.47 -2.41
C ILE A 10 19.25 -4.90 -2.01
N SER A 11 18.26 -5.05 -1.14
CA SER A 11 17.73 -6.36 -0.74
C SER A 11 16.26 -6.47 -1.13
N VAL A 12 15.91 -7.52 -1.87
CA VAL A 12 14.54 -7.85 -2.27
C VAL A 12 14.12 -9.12 -1.56
N ARG A 13 13.02 -9.07 -0.82
CA ARG A 13 12.47 -10.20 -0.06
C ARG A 13 10.97 -10.27 -0.28
N GLY A 14 10.39 -11.45 -0.27
CA GLY A 14 8.94 -11.55 -0.39
C GLY A 14 8.42 -12.91 -0.83
N PHE A 15 7.21 -12.90 -1.35
CA PHE A 15 6.51 -14.07 -1.80
C PHE A 15 5.87 -13.82 -3.16
N VAL A 16 6.03 -14.78 -4.06
CA VAL A 16 5.34 -14.82 -5.34
C VAL A 16 4.42 -16.04 -5.41
N GLY A 17 3.23 -15.85 -5.94
CA GLY A 17 2.27 -16.90 -6.20
C GLY A 17 2.75 -17.80 -7.33
N LYS A 18 2.47 -19.11 -7.22
CA LYS A 18 2.66 -20.02 -8.35
C LYS A 18 1.65 -19.65 -9.46
N PRO A 19 2.02 -19.78 -10.74
CA PRO A 19 1.11 -19.50 -11.85
C PRO A 19 -0.16 -20.37 -11.80
N GLU A 20 -0.05 -21.59 -11.26
CA GLU A 20 -1.16 -22.53 -11.05
C GLU A 20 -2.23 -22.01 -10.06
N PHE A 21 -1.84 -21.15 -9.13
CA PHE A 21 -2.72 -20.56 -8.11
C PHE A 21 -3.13 -19.13 -8.46
N ALA A 22 -2.97 -18.72 -9.72
CA ALA A 22 -3.36 -17.39 -10.17
C ALA A 22 -4.88 -17.20 -9.98
N LYS A 23 -5.25 -16.11 -9.32
CA LYS A 23 -6.66 -15.80 -9.00
C LYS A 23 -7.27 -14.96 -10.11
N ARG A 24 -8.60 -15.05 -10.26
CA ARG A 24 -9.36 -14.10 -11.09
C ARG A 24 -9.42 -12.68 -10.52
N SER A 25 -8.99 -12.48 -9.27
CA SER A 25 -9.05 -11.17 -8.58
C SER A 25 -7.66 -10.53 -8.46
N ARG A 26 -7.56 -9.23 -8.74
CA ARG A 26 -6.32 -8.41 -8.66
C ARG A 26 -5.94 -7.96 -7.24
N GLY A 27 -6.54 -8.56 -6.20
CA GLY A 27 -6.44 -8.05 -4.83
C GLY A 27 -5.10 -8.29 -4.13
N GLU A 28 -4.22 -9.12 -4.68
CA GLU A 28 -3.03 -9.63 -3.99
C GLU A 28 -1.72 -9.17 -4.63
N GLN A 29 -1.66 -7.89 -5.01
CA GLN A 29 -0.50 -7.30 -5.70
C GLN A 29 0.04 -6.14 -4.86
N TYR A 30 1.11 -6.42 -4.12
CA TYR A 30 1.70 -5.46 -3.19
C TYR A 30 3.21 -5.36 -3.37
N PHE A 31 3.66 -4.11 -3.49
CA PHE A 31 5.07 -3.76 -3.43
C PHE A 31 5.29 -2.85 -2.21
N PHE A 32 6.33 -3.15 -1.46
CA PHE A 32 6.79 -2.36 -0.34
C PHE A 32 8.23 -1.93 -0.61
N VAL A 33 8.51 -0.63 -0.48
CA VAL A 33 9.88 -0.11 -0.55
C VAL A 33 10.17 0.62 0.74
N ASN A 34 11.24 0.24 1.45
CA ASN A 34 11.56 0.75 2.79
C ASN A 34 10.32 0.74 3.70
N GLN A 35 9.59 -0.39 3.71
CA GLN A 35 8.35 -0.60 4.48
C GLN A 35 7.17 0.31 4.09
N ARG A 36 7.24 1.05 2.97
CA ARG A 36 6.13 1.87 2.46
C ARG A 36 5.45 1.16 1.30
N TYR A 37 4.13 1.09 1.34
CA TYR A 37 3.36 0.59 0.20
C TYR A 37 3.53 1.50 -1.03
N ILE A 38 3.87 0.91 -2.16
CA ILE A 38 4.00 1.59 -3.45
C ILE A 38 3.16 0.87 -4.49
N ARG A 39 2.46 1.65 -5.32
CA ARG A 39 1.97 1.19 -6.63
C ARG A 39 2.79 1.84 -7.73
N SER A 40 3.34 1.02 -8.61
CA SER A 40 4.01 1.47 -9.81
C SER A 40 3.63 0.59 -10.98
N ASN A 41 3.16 1.21 -12.06
CA ASN A 41 2.82 0.52 -13.30
C ASN A 41 4.06 -0.15 -13.93
N TYR A 42 5.26 0.39 -13.68
CA TYR A 42 6.50 -0.20 -14.17
C TYR A 42 6.77 -1.56 -13.52
N LEU A 43 6.68 -1.62 -12.18
CA LEU A 43 6.87 -2.87 -11.43
C LEU A 43 5.76 -3.89 -11.73
N GLU A 44 4.51 -3.43 -11.82
CA GLU A 44 3.38 -4.27 -12.22
C GLU A 44 3.58 -4.88 -13.60
N HIS A 45 4.04 -4.08 -14.58
CA HIS A 45 4.31 -4.57 -15.93
C HIS A 45 5.48 -5.55 -15.96
N ALA A 46 6.55 -5.29 -15.22
CA ALA A 46 7.70 -6.18 -15.13
C ALA A 46 7.32 -7.57 -14.60
N VAL A 47 6.57 -7.62 -13.49
CA VAL A 47 6.08 -8.89 -12.93
C VAL A 47 5.11 -9.56 -13.91
N ARG A 48 4.15 -8.81 -14.47
CA ARG A 48 3.19 -9.38 -15.43
C ARG A 48 3.86 -9.96 -16.65
N LYS A 49 4.92 -9.33 -17.16
CA LYS A 49 5.72 -9.83 -18.29
C LYS A 49 6.43 -11.15 -17.95
N ALA A 50 6.94 -11.29 -16.72
CA ALA A 50 7.54 -12.55 -16.25
C ALA A 50 6.52 -13.70 -16.16
N TYR A 51 5.23 -13.38 -15.99
CA TYR A 51 4.13 -14.36 -15.91
C TYR A 51 3.33 -14.50 -17.22
N ASP A 52 3.64 -13.75 -18.28
CA ASP A 52 2.81 -13.67 -19.50
C ASP A 52 2.72 -15.00 -20.26
N GLU A 53 3.79 -15.80 -20.23
CA GLU A 53 3.82 -17.14 -20.86
C GLU A 53 3.31 -18.26 -19.93
N LEU A 54 3.16 -17.96 -18.63
CA LEU A 54 2.81 -18.94 -17.61
C LEU A 54 1.33 -18.87 -17.20
N VAL A 55 0.67 -17.73 -17.41
CA VAL A 55 -0.67 -17.43 -16.89
C VAL A 55 -1.55 -16.89 -18.01
N THR A 56 -2.78 -17.40 -18.11
CA THR A 56 -3.79 -16.90 -19.05
C THR A 56 -4.23 -15.46 -18.72
N ARG A 57 -4.64 -14.70 -19.73
CA ARG A 57 -4.92 -13.25 -19.62
C ARG A 57 -6.03 -12.86 -18.62
N GLU A 58 -6.87 -13.82 -18.24
CA GLU A 58 -7.97 -13.67 -17.28
C GLU A 58 -7.50 -13.79 -15.82
N ASN A 59 -6.32 -14.37 -15.62
CA ASN A 59 -5.79 -14.71 -14.33
C ASN A 59 -4.70 -13.73 -13.91
N HIS A 60 -4.67 -13.44 -12.63
CA HIS A 60 -3.77 -12.48 -12.03
C HIS A 60 -2.86 -13.21 -11.03
N PRO A 61 -1.53 -13.17 -11.25
CA PRO A 61 -0.60 -13.67 -10.26
C PRO A 61 -0.67 -12.78 -9.01
N SER A 62 -0.47 -13.41 -7.86
CA SER A 62 -0.36 -12.74 -6.56
C SER A 62 1.12 -12.55 -6.24
N TRP A 63 1.51 -11.38 -5.73
CA TRP A 63 2.88 -11.12 -5.29
C TRP A 63 2.91 -10.12 -4.13
N PHE A 64 3.87 -10.34 -3.24
CA PHE A 64 4.13 -9.54 -2.06
C PHE A 64 5.64 -9.35 -1.97
N LEU A 65 6.15 -8.24 -2.49
CA LEU A 65 7.58 -7.97 -2.54
C LEU A 65 7.94 -6.79 -1.65
N TYR A 66 9.04 -6.93 -0.91
CA TYR A 66 9.68 -5.97 -0.04
C TYR A 66 11.05 -5.64 -0.60
N ILE A 67 11.32 -4.36 -0.81
CA ILE A 67 12.57 -3.86 -1.33
C ILE A 67 13.15 -2.93 -0.27
N ASP A 68 14.30 -3.29 0.27
CA ASP A 68 15.01 -2.53 1.29
C ASP A 68 16.32 -1.98 0.68
N GLY A 69 16.75 -0.79 1.14
CA GLY A 69 18.01 -0.17 0.72
C GLY A 69 17.92 0.67 -0.56
N LEU A 70 16.74 0.77 -1.17
CA LEU A 70 16.53 1.61 -2.34
C LEU A 70 16.26 3.07 -1.92
N ASP A 71 17.11 4.00 -2.36
CA ASP A 71 16.90 5.43 -2.07
C ASP A 71 15.66 5.96 -2.81
N LEU A 72 14.77 6.60 -2.05
CA LEU A 72 13.48 7.11 -2.54
C LEU A 72 13.64 8.18 -3.63
N ALA A 73 14.80 8.86 -3.69
CA ALA A 73 15.10 9.83 -4.74
C ALA A 73 15.38 9.19 -6.11
N GLN A 74 15.89 7.95 -6.14
CA GLN A 74 16.13 7.22 -7.40
C GLN A 74 14.85 6.70 -8.03
N ILE A 75 13.83 6.43 -7.22
CA ILE A 75 12.49 6.06 -7.71
C ILE A 75 11.76 7.35 -8.07
N GLY A 76 12.19 7.99 -9.16
CA GLY A 76 11.63 9.21 -9.74
C GLY A 76 10.22 9.03 -10.33
N MET A 77 9.33 8.34 -9.61
CA MET A 77 7.92 8.15 -9.96
C MET A 77 7.10 8.76 -8.84
N GLY A 78 6.38 9.85 -9.09
CA GLY A 78 5.57 10.54 -8.08
C GLY A 78 4.64 9.58 -7.32
N ILE A 79 5.10 9.13 -6.15
CA ILE A 79 4.41 8.13 -5.34
C ILE A 79 3.26 8.85 -4.65
N ARG A 80 2.04 8.71 -5.18
CA ARG A 80 0.84 9.21 -4.50
C ARG A 80 0.59 8.34 -3.28
N GLN A 81 1.07 8.79 -2.12
CA GLN A 81 0.75 8.20 -0.83
C GLN A 81 -0.78 8.13 -0.72
N THR A 82 -1.35 6.92 -0.58
CA THR A 82 -2.75 6.79 -0.21
C THR A 82 -2.82 7.22 1.25
N LYS A 83 -3.31 8.43 1.49
CA LYS A 83 -3.41 9.03 2.82
C LYS A 83 -4.03 8.01 3.79
N PRO A 84 -3.31 7.51 4.81
CA PRO A 84 -4.00 6.83 5.91
C PRO A 84 -4.91 7.86 6.56
N ALA A 85 -6.20 7.53 6.68
CA ALA A 85 -7.17 8.36 7.36
C ALA A 85 -6.68 8.61 8.79
N ARG A 86 -6.11 9.79 9.02
CA ARG A 86 -5.80 10.28 10.35
C ARG A 86 -7.13 10.58 11.05
N SER A 87 -7.67 9.57 11.69
CA SER A 87 -8.41 9.72 12.93
C SER A 87 -7.44 10.20 14.00
N SER A 88 -7.64 11.43 14.49
CA SER A 88 -7.08 12.08 15.71
C SER A 88 -7.07 13.60 15.48
N SER A 89 -7.70 14.48 16.28
CA SER A 89 -8.17 14.34 17.66
C SER A 89 -9.28 15.36 17.95
N VAL A 90 -10.28 14.91 18.71
CA VAL A 90 -11.03 15.77 19.64
C VAL A 90 -10.02 16.57 20.47
N THR A 91 -10.16 17.89 20.59
CA THR A 91 -9.63 18.72 21.71
C THR A 91 -10.06 20.18 21.49
N THR A 92 -10.96 20.66 22.38
CA THR A 92 -11.10 22.06 22.85
C THR A 92 -11.79 23.04 21.88
N ALA A 93 -12.83 23.78 22.25
CA ALA A 93 -13.04 24.46 23.53
C ALA A 93 -14.51 24.48 23.96
N TRP A 94 -14.71 24.19 25.24
CA TRP A 94 -15.81 24.71 26.02
C TRP A 94 -15.88 26.23 25.85
N SER A 95 -17.00 26.74 25.37
CA SER A 95 -17.45 28.11 25.60
C SER A 95 -18.94 28.00 25.90
N MET A 96 -19.26 27.78 27.18
CA MET A 96 -20.58 28.03 27.72
C MET A 96 -20.82 29.55 27.72
N PRO A 97 -21.83 30.08 27.03
CA PRO A 97 -22.44 31.32 27.46
C PRO A 97 -23.33 31.01 28.67
N SER A 98 -22.85 31.47 29.82
CA SER A 98 -23.64 31.75 31.01
C SER A 98 -24.77 32.72 30.63
N SER A 99 -25.95 32.20 30.27
CA SER A 99 -27.19 32.97 30.30
C SER A 99 -28.40 32.05 30.42
N MET A 100 -28.73 31.67 31.65
CA MET A 100 -30.11 31.28 32.01
C MET A 100 -30.95 32.56 32.17
N PRO A 101 -32.09 32.70 31.49
CA PRO A 101 -33.23 33.43 32.03
C PRO A 101 -34.16 32.44 32.77
N PRO A 102 -34.47 32.68 34.06
CA PRO A 102 -35.60 32.03 34.71
C PRO A 102 -36.88 32.75 34.27
N CYS A 103 -37.94 32.00 33.97
CA CYS A 103 -39.34 32.31 34.29
C CYS A 103 -40.27 31.42 33.47
N ALA A 104 -40.57 30.24 34.01
CA ALA A 104 -41.81 29.53 33.71
C ALA A 104 -42.24 28.76 34.97
N VAL A 105 -42.83 29.50 35.92
CA VAL A 105 -43.73 28.93 36.91
C VAL A 105 -44.92 29.89 37.02
N ARG A 106 -46.08 29.30 36.67
CA ARG A 106 -47.46 29.74 36.88
C ARG A 106 -48.09 30.66 35.83
#